data_AF-A0A1Z8ZMQ5-F1
#
_entry.id   AF-A0A1Z8ZMQ5-F1
#
_cell.length_a   1.000
_cell.length_b   1.000
_cell.length_c   1.000
_cell.angle_alpha   90.00
_cell.angle_beta   90.00
_cell.angle_gamma   90.00
#
_symmetry.space_group_name_H-M   'P 1'
#
loop_
_entity.id
_entity.type
_entity.pdbx_description
1 polymer ?
#
loop_
_entity_poly.entity_id
_entity_poly.type
_entity_poly.pdbx_seq_one_letter_code
_entity_poly.pdbx_strand_id
1 'polypeptide(L)'
;MNKQEDQSSTTPPPLSPPLKDNAPLLSVFEHLLKHPFSLVDNIRNNEKPGGLILKLSLVIVASLLLFGITLGSFSFHEQLWAAPVKTLFGVLFSAVICLPSLYIFTALTGTSLKLIEIVQGLASALALTGALLLGFAPVLWVFSQSSESQPFFGFLVIATWLISVLFGTGFLMKMLKGSGTENSGPVKIWVGIFLLVPLQMSTTLRPLIGRSDTFFTTEK
;
A
#
# COMPACT_ATOMS: atom_id res chain seq x y z
N MET A 1 7.76 60.25 -6.45
CA MET A 1 8.64 59.49 -7.35
C MET A 1 8.71 58.06 -6.81
N ASN A 2 7.84 57.17 -7.31
CA ASN A 2 7.75 55.77 -6.91
C ASN A 2 9.03 55.01 -7.29
N LYS A 3 9.60 54.23 -6.37
CA LYS A 3 10.65 53.27 -6.68
C LYS A 3 10.16 51.85 -6.38
N GLN A 4 9.91 51.16 -7.49
CA GLN A 4 9.69 49.74 -7.76
C GLN A 4 9.98 48.73 -6.63
N GLU A 5 8.91 47.96 -6.36
CA GLU A 5 8.83 46.51 -6.19
C GLU A 5 10.12 45.70 -6.42
N ASP A 6 10.56 44.99 -5.38
CA ASP A 6 11.27 43.72 -5.51
C ASP A 6 10.69 42.74 -4.48
N GLN A 7 9.48 42.24 -4.78
CA GLN A 7 8.96 41.06 -4.13
C GLN A 7 9.72 39.85 -4.69
N SER A 8 10.87 39.57 -4.07
CA SER A 8 11.52 38.26 -4.16
C SER A 8 10.51 37.21 -3.69
N SER A 9 9.86 36.60 -4.66
CA SER A 9 9.01 35.43 -4.51
C SER A 9 9.90 34.27 -4.08
N THR A 10 10.15 34.14 -2.78
CA THR A 10 10.69 32.92 -2.19
C THR A 10 9.62 31.83 -2.25
N THR A 11 9.36 31.34 -3.45
CA THR A 11 8.83 29.99 -3.64
C THR A 11 9.94 29.04 -3.18
N PRO A 12 9.71 28.19 -2.18
CA PRO A 12 10.71 27.19 -1.80
C PRO A 12 11.05 26.35 -3.03
N PRO A 13 12.33 25.99 -3.25
CA PRO A 13 12.75 25.21 -4.40
C PRO A 13 11.91 23.93 -4.50
N PRO A 14 11.56 23.45 -5.71
CA PRO A 14 10.82 22.21 -5.86
C PRO A 14 11.63 21.08 -5.22
N LEU A 15 11.09 20.47 -4.16
CA LEU A 15 11.82 19.50 -3.34
C LEU A 15 12.12 18.18 -4.08
N SER A 16 11.67 18.03 -5.33
CA SER A 16 12.01 16.92 -6.24
C SER A 16 11.44 17.17 -7.65
N PRO A 17 12.02 16.58 -8.71
CA PRO A 17 11.51 16.74 -10.07
C PRO A 17 10.11 16.11 -10.19
N PRO A 18 9.14 16.80 -10.81
CA PRO A 18 7.80 16.26 -11.03
C PRO A 18 7.87 14.98 -11.85
N LEU A 19 6.98 14.03 -11.55
CA LEU A 19 6.98 12.71 -12.18
C LEU A 19 6.60 12.90 -13.66
N LYS A 20 7.60 12.81 -14.55
CA LYS A 20 7.38 13.02 -16.00
C LYS A 20 6.37 12.00 -16.52
N ASP A 21 5.43 12.44 -17.37
CA ASP A 21 4.29 11.62 -17.87
C ASP A 21 4.76 10.30 -18.55
N ASN A 22 5.99 10.26 -19.07
CA ASN A 22 6.64 9.08 -19.68
C ASN A 22 7.64 8.35 -18.76
N ALA A 23 7.64 8.61 -17.45
CA ALA A 23 8.56 7.96 -16.52
C ALA A 23 8.33 6.43 -16.52
N PRO A 24 9.41 5.62 -16.65
CA PRO A 24 9.30 4.17 -16.58
C PRO A 24 8.84 3.74 -15.18
N LEU A 25 8.26 2.54 -15.08
CA LEU A 25 7.73 1.98 -13.83
C LEU A 25 8.76 1.98 -12.69
N LEU A 26 10.02 1.73 -13.02
CA LEU A 26 11.12 1.78 -12.06
C LEU A 26 11.32 3.18 -11.48
N SER A 27 11.20 4.23 -12.28
CA SER A 27 11.26 5.61 -11.78
C SER A 27 10.07 5.94 -10.89
N VAL A 28 8.88 5.40 -11.15
CA VAL A 28 7.72 5.56 -10.26
C VAL A 28 7.98 4.86 -8.93
N PHE A 29 8.52 3.65 -8.95
CA PHE A 29 8.90 2.89 -7.76
C PHE A 29 10.00 3.60 -6.94
N GLU A 30 11.06 4.07 -7.60
CA GLU A 30 12.14 4.83 -6.95
C GLU A 30 11.63 6.14 -6.35
N HIS A 31 10.75 6.85 -7.07
CA HIS A 31 10.18 8.10 -6.59
C HIS A 31 9.24 7.85 -5.40
N LEU A 32 8.48 6.76 -5.42
CA LEU A 32 7.66 6.33 -4.29
C LEU A 32 8.49 6.01 -3.04
N LEU A 33 9.67 5.41 -3.21
CA LEU A 33 10.59 5.09 -2.10
C LEU A 33 11.34 6.32 -1.59
N LYS A 34 11.87 7.16 -2.48
CA LYS A 34 12.72 8.31 -2.11
C LYS A 34 11.89 9.54 -1.72
N HIS A 35 10.76 9.74 -2.38
CA HIS A 35 9.89 10.91 -2.21
C HIS A 35 8.41 10.49 -2.27
N PRO A 36 7.90 9.72 -1.29
CA PRO A 36 6.48 9.37 -1.28
C PRO A 36 5.60 10.63 -1.26
N PHE A 37 6.02 11.67 -0.52
CA PHE A 37 5.23 12.90 -0.33
C PHE A 37 5.14 13.80 -1.56
N SER A 38 6.10 13.77 -2.48
CA SER A 38 5.97 14.52 -3.75
C SER A 38 4.91 13.90 -4.66
N LEU A 39 4.47 12.65 -4.41
CA LEU A 39 3.30 12.11 -5.10
C LEU A 39 2.03 12.83 -4.72
N VAL A 40 1.94 13.42 -3.53
CA VAL A 40 0.78 14.24 -3.13
C VAL A 40 0.64 15.46 -4.03
N ASP A 41 1.76 16.13 -4.33
CA ASP A 41 1.79 17.28 -5.23
C ASP A 41 1.47 16.89 -6.67
N ASN A 42 1.97 15.72 -7.11
CA ASN A 42 1.66 15.17 -8.43
C ASN A 42 0.20 14.72 -8.55
N ILE A 43 -0.44 14.29 -7.47
CA ILE A 43 -1.87 13.92 -7.44
C ILE A 43 -2.75 15.16 -7.60
N ARG A 44 -2.43 16.24 -6.86
CA ARG A 44 -3.19 17.50 -6.88
C ARG A 44 -3.10 18.25 -8.21
N ASN A 45 -1.92 18.23 -8.83
CA ASN A 45 -1.65 18.97 -10.06
C ASN A 45 -1.75 18.10 -11.33
N ASN A 46 -2.24 16.87 -11.23
CA ASN A 46 -2.25 15.96 -12.39
C ASN A 46 -3.35 16.31 -13.39
N GLU A 47 -2.96 16.63 -14.63
CA GLU A 47 -3.89 16.76 -15.75
C GLU A 47 -4.42 15.39 -16.23
N LYS A 48 -3.72 14.27 -15.95
CA LYS A 48 -4.06 12.91 -16.41
C LYS A 48 -4.11 11.89 -15.27
N PRO A 49 -5.16 11.91 -14.43
CA PRO A 49 -5.24 11.07 -13.24
C PRO A 49 -5.20 9.56 -13.52
N GLY A 50 -5.75 9.12 -14.66
CA GLY A 50 -5.81 7.69 -15.03
C GLY A 50 -4.44 7.06 -15.31
N GLY A 51 -3.50 7.82 -15.88
CA GLY A 51 -2.15 7.33 -16.18
C GLY A 51 -1.34 7.03 -14.92
N LEU A 52 -1.49 7.88 -13.88
CA LEU A 52 -0.84 7.68 -12.58
C LEU A 52 -1.40 6.45 -11.85
N ILE A 53 -2.72 6.29 -11.84
CA ILE A 53 -3.37 5.13 -11.21
C ILE A 53 -2.89 3.84 -11.85
N LEU A 54 -2.85 3.78 -13.18
CA LEU A 54 -2.39 2.59 -13.89
C LEU A 54 -0.95 2.21 -13.52
N LYS A 55 -0.05 3.19 -13.46
CA LYS A 55 1.35 2.96 -13.05
C LYS A 55 1.44 2.48 -11.60
N LEU A 56 0.68 3.08 -10.68
CA LEU A 56 0.63 2.66 -9.28
C LEU A 56 0.07 1.24 -9.14
N SER A 57 -1.01 0.91 -9.86
CA SER A 57 -1.57 -0.45 -9.91
C SER A 57 -0.55 -1.47 -10.38
N LEU A 58 0.27 -1.13 -11.39
CA LEU A 58 1.31 -2.03 -11.87
C LEU A 58 2.41 -2.24 -10.82
N VAL A 59 2.84 -1.17 -10.13
CA VAL A 59 3.77 -1.27 -8.99
C VAL A 59 3.19 -2.14 -7.87
N ILE A 60 1.92 -1.97 -7.51
CA ILE A 60 1.22 -2.80 -6.51
C ILE A 60 1.26 -4.27 -6.93
N VAL A 61 0.84 -4.58 -8.16
CA VAL A 61 0.79 -5.95 -8.66
C VAL A 61 2.18 -6.57 -8.67
N ALA A 62 3.19 -5.88 -9.21
CA ALA A 62 4.55 -6.39 -9.28
C ALA A 62 5.14 -6.66 -7.88
N SER A 63 5.00 -5.70 -6.97
CA SER A 63 5.54 -5.84 -5.61
C SER A 63 4.85 -6.93 -4.79
N LEU A 64 3.51 -7.04 -4.87
CA LEU A 64 2.76 -8.08 -4.17
C LEU A 64 3.01 -9.49 -4.75
N LEU A 65 3.19 -9.62 -6.06
CA LEU A 65 3.53 -10.91 -6.68
C LEU A 65 4.93 -11.38 -6.26
N LEU A 66 5.93 -10.50 -6.34
CA LEU A 66 7.31 -10.82 -5.93
C LEU A 66 7.39 -11.17 -4.43
N PHE A 67 6.68 -10.42 -3.60
CA PHE A 67 6.54 -10.73 -2.17
C PHE A 67 5.84 -12.07 -1.96
N GLY A 68 4.77 -12.35 -2.69
CA GLY A 68 4.04 -13.62 -2.63
C GLY A 68 4.87 -14.84 -3.03
N ILE A 69 5.75 -14.70 -4.03
CA ILE A 69 6.69 -15.76 -4.43
C ILE A 69 7.67 -16.07 -3.29
N THR A 70 8.14 -15.02 -2.61
CA THR A 70 9.01 -15.16 -1.44
C THR A 70 8.31 -15.93 -0.32
N LEU A 71 7.03 -15.63 -0.05
CA LEU A 71 6.23 -16.38 0.93
C LEU A 71 5.97 -17.83 0.50
N GLY A 72 5.68 -18.06 -0.79
CA GLY A 72 5.43 -19.38 -1.35
C GLY A 72 6.63 -20.31 -1.26
N SER A 73 7.85 -19.77 -1.26
CA SER A 73 9.10 -20.55 -1.19
C SER A 73 9.24 -21.32 0.12
N PHE A 74 8.57 -20.91 1.19
CA PHE A 74 8.49 -21.65 2.45
C PHE A 74 7.55 -22.87 2.38
N SER A 75 6.54 -22.87 1.50
CA SER A 75 5.44 -23.86 1.49
C SER A 75 5.72 -25.11 0.64
N PHE A 76 6.98 -25.41 0.29
CA PHE A 76 7.45 -26.59 -0.46
C PHE A 76 6.40 -27.25 -1.39
N HIS A 77 6.43 -26.83 -2.66
CA HIS A 77 5.93 -27.51 -3.87
C HIS A 77 4.43 -27.47 -4.25
N GLU A 78 3.42 -27.54 -3.38
CA GLU A 78 2.01 -27.65 -3.87
C GLU A 78 1.18 -26.34 -3.89
N GLN A 79 1.66 -25.25 -3.27
CA GLN A 79 0.91 -23.97 -3.20
C GLN A 79 1.69 -22.73 -3.66
N LEU A 80 2.81 -22.92 -4.37
CA LEU A 80 3.70 -21.83 -4.82
C LEU A 80 2.99 -20.74 -5.64
N TRP A 81 2.00 -21.12 -6.45
CA TRP A 81 1.18 -20.18 -7.21
C TRP A 81 -0.02 -19.62 -6.44
N ALA A 82 -0.59 -20.42 -5.53
CA ALA A 82 -1.76 -20.03 -4.76
C ALA A 82 -1.44 -18.88 -3.79
N ALA A 83 -0.25 -18.87 -3.17
CA ALA A 83 0.13 -17.84 -2.22
C ALA A 83 0.22 -16.41 -2.83
N PRO A 84 0.99 -16.15 -3.91
CA PRO A 84 1.05 -14.82 -4.52
C PRO A 84 -0.30 -14.32 -5.06
N VAL A 85 -1.05 -15.19 -5.73
CA VAL A 85 -2.36 -14.82 -6.30
C VAL A 85 -3.34 -14.47 -5.18
N LYS A 86 -3.34 -15.24 -4.10
CA LYS A 86 -4.19 -15.02 -2.94
C LYS A 86 -3.85 -13.74 -2.19
N THR A 87 -2.56 -13.43 -2.00
CA THR A 87 -2.12 -12.17 -1.39
C THR A 87 -2.50 -10.98 -2.25
N LEU A 88 -2.26 -11.06 -3.56
CA LEU A 88 -2.65 -10.00 -4.51
C LEU A 88 -4.17 -9.75 -4.47
N PHE A 89 -4.95 -10.82 -4.60
CA PHE A 89 -6.40 -10.74 -4.60
C PHE A 89 -6.94 -10.23 -3.26
N GLY A 90 -6.41 -10.72 -2.13
CA GLY A 90 -6.81 -10.29 -0.80
C GLY A 90 -6.60 -8.80 -0.58
N VAL A 91 -5.45 -8.25 -0.98
CA VAL A 91 -5.15 -6.82 -0.83
C VAL A 91 -5.99 -5.96 -1.78
N LEU A 92 -6.07 -6.32 -3.08
CA LEU A 92 -6.83 -5.54 -4.06
C LEU A 92 -8.34 -5.57 -3.75
N PHE A 93 -8.89 -6.73 -3.40
CA PHE A 93 -10.29 -6.87 -3.03
C PHE A 93 -10.60 -6.06 -1.77
N SER A 94 -9.75 -6.15 -0.74
CA SER A 94 -9.88 -5.34 0.48
C SER A 94 -9.85 -3.84 0.17
N ALA A 95 -8.97 -3.39 -0.73
CA ALA A 95 -8.91 -2.01 -1.15
C ALA A 95 -10.20 -1.52 -1.82
N VAL A 96 -10.78 -2.33 -2.71
CA VAL A 96 -12.03 -1.98 -3.42
C VAL A 96 -13.21 -1.88 -2.44
N ILE A 97 -13.37 -2.84 -1.52
CA ILE A 97 -14.46 -2.81 -0.54
C ILE A 97 -14.30 -1.70 0.50
N CYS A 98 -13.07 -1.29 0.81
CA CYS A 98 -12.78 -0.19 1.74
C CYS A 98 -12.78 1.20 1.09
N LEU A 99 -12.83 1.29 -0.24
CA LEU A 99 -12.88 2.55 -0.97
C LEU A 99 -14.14 3.39 -0.65
N PRO A 100 -15.39 2.84 -0.71
CA PRO A 100 -16.57 3.62 -0.38
C PRO A 100 -16.56 4.14 1.06
N SER A 101 -16.04 3.35 2.01
CA SER A 101 -15.90 3.81 3.39
C SER A 101 -14.84 4.90 3.51
N LEU A 102 -13.69 4.78 2.82
CA LEU A 102 -12.66 5.81 2.81
C LEU A 102 -13.21 7.15 2.33
N TYR A 103 -14.05 7.13 1.29
CA TYR A 103 -14.69 8.34 0.78
C TYR A 103 -15.56 9.01 1.85
N ILE A 104 -16.41 8.24 2.55
CA ILE A 104 -17.28 8.77 3.61
C ILE A 104 -16.44 9.37 4.75
N PHE A 105 -15.46 8.63 5.27
CA PHE A 105 -14.61 9.12 6.37
C PHE A 105 -13.78 10.33 5.96
N THR A 106 -13.34 10.40 4.71
CA THR A 106 -12.62 11.56 4.17
C THR A 106 -13.55 12.76 4.05
N ALA A 107 -14.76 12.59 3.53
CA ALA A 107 -15.77 13.65 3.43
C ALA A 107 -16.17 14.22 4.80
N LEU A 108 -16.26 13.37 5.83
CA LEU A 108 -16.51 13.78 7.22
C LEU A 108 -15.41 14.68 7.80
N THR A 109 -14.21 14.68 7.23
CA THR A 109 -13.12 15.56 7.69
C THR A 109 -13.20 16.99 7.15
N GLY A 110 -14.20 17.30 6.31
CA GLY A 110 -14.38 18.63 5.72
C GLY A 110 -13.38 18.99 4.62
N THR A 111 -12.61 18.01 4.13
CA THR A 111 -11.64 18.24 3.05
C THR A 111 -12.32 18.43 1.69
N SER A 112 -11.71 19.23 0.82
CA SER A 112 -12.17 19.48 -0.55
C SER A 112 -11.62 18.47 -1.58
N LEU A 113 -11.10 17.32 -1.13
CA LEU A 113 -10.54 16.28 -1.99
C LEU A 113 -11.61 15.65 -2.89
N LYS A 114 -11.30 15.53 -4.17
CA LYS A 114 -12.13 14.82 -5.15
C LYS A 114 -12.00 13.30 -4.95
N LEU A 115 -13.03 12.54 -5.35
CA LEU A 115 -13.01 11.08 -5.32
C LEU A 115 -11.75 10.49 -6.00
N ILE A 116 -11.35 11.08 -7.14
CA ILE A 116 -10.17 10.64 -7.88
C ILE A 116 -8.86 10.79 -7.08
N GLU A 117 -8.72 11.87 -6.30
CA GLU A 117 -7.56 12.11 -5.45
C GLU A 117 -7.52 11.12 -4.28
N ILE A 118 -8.70 10.74 -3.76
CA ILE A 118 -8.83 9.71 -2.72
C ILE A 118 -8.41 8.34 -3.27
N VAL A 119 -8.84 8.00 -4.50
CA VAL A 119 -8.40 6.75 -5.17
C VAL A 119 -6.89 6.76 -5.42
N GLN A 120 -6.33 7.87 -5.89
CA GLN A 120 -4.89 8.00 -6.11
C GLN A 120 -4.09 7.93 -4.81
N GLY A 121 -4.61 8.52 -3.73
CA GLY A 121 -4.02 8.42 -2.40
C GLY A 121 -4.01 7.00 -1.87
N LEU A 122 -5.14 6.27 -2.00
CA LEU A 122 -5.23 4.88 -1.62
C LEU A 122 -4.31 4.00 -2.47
N ALA A 123 -4.26 4.21 -3.79
CA ALA A 123 -3.35 3.51 -4.68
C ALA A 123 -1.88 3.78 -4.31
N SER A 124 -1.53 5.02 -3.97
CA SER A 124 -0.18 5.38 -3.53
C SER A 124 0.18 4.74 -2.18
N ALA A 125 -0.77 4.70 -1.24
CA ALA A 125 -0.60 4.02 0.04
C ALA A 125 -0.35 2.51 -0.15
N LEU A 126 -1.13 1.85 -1.00
CA LEU A 126 -0.96 0.44 -1.33
C LEU A 126 0.35 0.17 -2.07
N ALA A 127 0.73 1.05 -3.00
CA ALA A 127 1.99 0.94 -3.71
C ALA A 127 3.16 1.06 -2.74
N LEU A 128 3.10 1.99 -1.77
CA LEU A 128 4.13 2.17 -0.76
C LEU A 128 4.22 0.96 0.16
N THR A 129 3.07 0.43 0.60
CA THR A 129 3.01 -0.83 1.34
C THR A 129 3.65 -1.98 0.56
N GLY A 130 3.30 -2.14 -0.72
CA GLY A 130 3.89 -3.16 -1.59
C GLY A 130 5.41 -2.99 -1.75
N ALA A 131 5.88 -1.77 -1.97
CA ALA A 131 7.30 -1.47 -2.08
C ALA A 131 8.09 -1.79 -0.80
N LEU A 132 7.53 -1.48 0.37
CA LEU A 132 8.11 -1.83 1.66
C LEU A 132 8.15 -3.34 1.87
N LEU A 133 7.06 -4.05 1.55
CA LEU A 133 7.00 -5.51 1.59
C LEU A 133 8.06 -6.14 0.68
N LEU A 134 8.23 -5.61 -0.53
CA LEU A 134 9.29 -6.03 -1.45
C LEU A 134 10.68 -5.79 -0.87
N GLY A 135 10.90 -4.68 -0.15
CA GLY A 135 12.15 -4.42 0.56
C GLY A 135 12.43 -5.42 1.69
N PHE A 136 11.39 -5.93 2.36
CA PHE A 136 11.52 -6.98 3.38
C PHE A 136 11.58 -8.41 2.80
N ALA A 137 11.27 -8.61 1.53
CA ALA A 137 11.29 -9.91 0.88
C ALA A 137 12.63 -10.69 1.06
N PRO A 138 13.82 -10.13 0.78
CA PRO A 138 15.07 -10.87 0.95
C PRO A 138 15.32 -11.28 2.41
N VAL A 139 14.90 -10.46 3.38
CA VAL A 139 15.00 -10.78 4.80
C VAL A 139 14.13 -11.98 5.13
N LEU A 140 12.86 -11.95 4.72
CA LEU A 140 11.94 -13.08 4.91
C LEU A 140 12.42 -14.34 4.20
N TRP A 141 12.99 -14.22 3.00
CA TRP A 141 13.57 -15.36 2.28
C TRP A 141 14.66 -16.05 3.10
N VAL A 142 15.61 -15.28 3.65
CA VAL A 142 16.71 -15.84 4.47
C VAL A 142 16.15 -16.52 5.71
N PHE A 143 15.21 -15.89 6.41
CA PHE A 143 14.57 -16.49 7.58
C PHE A 143 13.75 -17.75 7.24
N SER A 144 13.13 -17.78 6.07
CA SER A 144 12.42 -18.96 5.56
C SER A 144 13.36 -20.15 5.37
N GLN A 145 14.64 -19.94 5.04
CA GLN A 145 15.62 -21.02 4.90
C GLN A 145 16.23 -21.43 6.25
N SER A 146 16.34 -20.51 7.21
CA SER A 146 16.98 -20.77 8.50
C SER A 146 16.05 -21.25 9.61
N SER A 147 14.73 -21.15 9.44
CA SER A 147 13.75 -21.49 10.48
C SER A 147 12.83 -22.63 10.08
N GLU A 148 12.82 -23.69 10.89
CA GLU A 148 11.85 -24.80 10.75
C GLU A 148 10.52 -24.52 11.47
N SER A 149 10.45 -23.46 12.28
CA SER A 149 9.27 -23.13 13.07
C SER A 149 8.26 -22.27 12.28
N GLN A 150 7.20 -22.94 11.83
CA GLN A 150 6.04 -22.32 11.19
C GLN A 150 5.47 -21.07 11.91
N PRO A 151 5.21 -21.09 13.24
CA PRO A 151 4.61 -19.94 13.92
C PRO A 151 5.55 -18.72 13.99
N PHE A 152 6.87 -18.94 14.07
CA PHE A 152 7.86 -17.86 14.08
C PHE A 152 7.91 -17.15 12.73
N PHE A 153 7.96 -17.91 11.64
CA PHE A 153 7.92 -17.34 10.29
C PHE A 153 6.62 -16.55 10.05
N GLY A 154 5.47 -17.11 10.45
CA GLY A 154 4.19 -16.41 10.36
C GLY A 154 4.17 -15.08 11.12
N PHE A 155 4.76 -15.03 12.32
CA PHE A 155 4.88 -13.79 13.09
C PHE A 155 5.74 -12.74 12.37
N LEU A 156 6.88 -13.13 11.80
CA LEU A 156 7.75 -12.22 11.03
C LEU A 156 7.03 -11.62 9.81
N VAL A 157 6.27 -12.45 9.08
CA VAL A 157 5.48 -12.00 7.93
C VAL A 157 4.39 -11.01 8.36
N ILE A 158 3.66 -11.30 9.45
CA ILE A 158 2.64 -10.39 9.98
C ILE A 158 3.27 -9.08 10.48
N ALA A 159 4.43 -9.14 11.14
CA ALA A 159 5.13 -7.95 11.63
C ALA A 159 5.60 -7.04 10.49
N THR A 160 6.23 -7.60 9.45
CA THR A 160 6.68 -6.85 8.27
C THR A 160 5.50 -6.27 7.48
N TRP A 161 4.40 -7.01 7.36
CA TRP A 161 3.15 -6.53 6.79
C TRP A 161 2.56 -5.37 7.58
N LEU A 162 2.47 -5.50 8.91
CA LEU A 162 1.93 -4.47 9.80
C LEU A 162 2.73 -3.16 9.67
N ILE A 163 4.06 -3.24 9.72
CA ILE A 163 4.93 -2.08 9.52
C ILE A 163 4.66 -1.44 8.15
N SER A 164 4.61 -2.24 7.09
CA SER A 164 4.40 -1.73 5.72
C SER A 164 3.04 -1.04 5.53
N VAL A 165 1.98 -1.56 6.14
CA VAL A 165 0.63 -0.96 6.11
C VAL A 165 0.57 0.32 6.95
N LEU A 166 1.21 0.35 8.11
CA LEU A 166 1.28 1.55 8.95
C LEU A 166 1.98 2.71 8.23
N PHE A 167 3.06 2.43 7.48
CA PHE A 167 3.72 3.46 6.67
C PHE A 167 2.86 3.89 5.47
N GLY A 168 2.23 2.95 4.76
CA GLY A 168 1.31 3.27 3.65
C GLY A 168 0.11 4.10 4.08
N THR A 169 -0.53 3.75 5.19
CA THR A 169 -1.65 4.52 5.76
C THR A 169 -1.19 5.83 6.40
N GLY A 170 0.02 5.89 6.96
CA GLY A 170 0.66 7.13 7.41
C GLY A 170 0.86 8.13 6.26
N PHE A 171 1.21 7.65 5.07
CA PHE A 171 1.24 8.46 3.85
C PHE A 171 -0.14 9.04 3.51
N LEU A 172 -1.19 8.22 3.51
CA LEU A 172 -2.56 8.66 3.26
C LEU A 172 -3.00 9.75 4.25
N MET A 173 -2.71 9.57 5.54
CA MET A 173 -2.99 10.56 6.58
C MET A 173 -2.29 11.90 6.32
N LYS A 174 -1.03 11.88 5.87
CA LYS A 174 -0.28 13.09 5.55
C LYS A 174 -0.81 13.78 4.29
N MET A 175 -1.28 13.02 3.30
CA MET A 175 -1.97 13.56 2.12
C MET A 175 -3.25 14.32 2.51
N LEU A 176 -4.06 13.76 3.41
CA LEU A 176 -5.27 14.44 3.90
C LEU A 176 -4.94 15.71 4.70
N LYS A 177 -3.90 15.66 5.54
CA LYS A 177 -3.41 16.84 6.28
C LYS A 177 -2.94 17.96 5.35
N GLY A 178 -2.24 17.60 4.27
CA GLY A 178 -1.84 18.55 3.23
C GLY A 178 -3.01 19.14 2.43
N SER A 179 -4.21 18.59 2.59
CA SER A 179 -5.41 18.98 1.83
C SER A 179 -6.37 19.89 2.58
N GLY A 180 -5.92 20.52 3.68
CA GLY A 180 -6.72 21.48 4.44
C GLY A 180 -7.74 20.85 5.38
N THR A 181 -7.50 19.61 5.82
CA THR A 181 -8.39 18.94 6.79
C THR A 181 -8.28 19.58 8.18
N GLU A 182 -9.42 19.87 8.81
CA GLU A 182 -9.46 20.44 10.17
C GLU A 182 -9.39 19.34 11.25
N ASN A 183 -9.84 18.12 10.92
CA ASN A 183 -9.86 16.99 11.83
C ASN A 183 -9.56 15.65 11.11
N SER A 184 -8.40 15.06 11.39
CA SER A 184 -8.02 13.74 10.84
C SER A 184 -8.55 12.54 11.64
N GLY A 185 -9.33 12.75 12.70
CA GLY A 185 -9.88 11.71 13.57
C GLY A 185 -10.69 10.62 12.83
N PRO A 186 -11.67 10.99 11.98
CA PRO A 186 -12.46 10.01 11.23
C PRO A 186 -11.59 9.07 10.38
N VAL A 187 -10.55 9.59 9.73
CA VAL A 187 -9.68 8.79 8.87
C VAL A 187 -8.74 7.89 9.69
N LYS A 188 -8.34 8.28 10.90
CA LYS A 188 -7.63 7.38 11.82
C LYS A 188 -8.47 6.16 12.21
N ILE A 189 -9.76 6.37 12.46
CA ILE A 189 -10.71 5.28 12.74
C ILE A 189 -10.81 4.37 11.51
N TRP A 190 -10.92 4.96 10.32
CA TRP A 190 -10.91 4.21 9.07
C TRP A 190 -9.63 3.39 8.88
N VAL A 191 -8.44 3.93 9.20
CA VAL A 191 -7.17 3.18 9.14
C VAL A 191 -7.22 1.96 10.05
N GLY A 192 -7.80 2.07 11.25
CA GLY A 192 -8.02 0.92 12.14
C GLY A 192 -8.91 -0.15 11.50
N ILE A 193 -10.03 0.25 10.89
CA ILE A 193 -10.94 -0.67 10.18
C ILE A 193 -10.23 -1.31 8.98
N PHE A 194 -9.51 -0.51 8.19
CA PHE A 194 -8.74 -0.95 7.03
C PHE A 194 -7.63 -1.93 7.42
N LEU A 195 -7.05 -1.83 8.62
CA LEU A 195 -6.08 -2.81 9.09
C LEU A 195 -6.75 -4.15 9.44
N LEU A 196 -7.96 -4.10 10.02
CA LEU A 196 -8.69 -5.29 10.44
C LEU A 196 -9.22 -6.09 9.24
N VAL A 197 -9.64 -5.45 8.15
CA VAL A 197 -10.26 -6.14 7.00
C VAL A 197 -9.29 -7.12 6.30
N PRO A 198 -8.08 -6.74 5.85
CA PRO A 198 -7.13 -7.67 5.26
C PRO A 198 -6.62 -8.72 6.27
N LEU A 199 -6.58 -8.36 7.56
CA LEU A 199 -6.23 -9.30 8.61
C LEU A 199 -7.30 -10.40 8.74
N GLN A 200 -8.58 -10.02 8.70
CA GLN A 200 -9.71 -10.97 8.65
C GLN A 200 -9.66 -11.82 7.39
N MET A 201 -9.42 -11.22 6.22
CA MET A 201 -9.27 -11.99 4.99
C MET A 201 -8.13 -13.00 5.08
N SER A 202 -7.03 -12.65 5.76
CA SER A 202 -5.90 -13.56 5.97
C SER A 202 -6.20 -14.72 6.93
N THR A 203 -7.10 -14.53 7.90
CA THR A 203 -7.49 -15.58 8.87
C THR A 203 -8.64 -16.47 8.36
N THR A 204 -9.62 -15.92 7.64
CA THR A 204 -10.73 -16.67 7.01
C THR A 204 -10.23 -17.67 5.96
N LEU A 205 -9.03 -17.44 5.43
CA LEU A 205 -8.43 -18.20 4.34
C LEU A 205 -7.54 -19.39 4.77
N ARG A 206 -7.60 -19.89 6.01
CA ARG A 206 -6.69 -20.96 6.47
C ARG A 206 -6.97 -22.35 5.87
N PRO A 207 -5.92 -23.19 5.66
CA PRO A 207 -4.59 -23.09 6.29
C PRO A 207 -3.53 -22.41 5.41
N LEU A 208 -2.87 -21.37 5.93
CA LEU A 208 -1.65 -20.77 5.33
C LEU A 208 -0.37 -21.28 6.01
N ILE A 209 -0.50 -21.98 7.14
CA ILE A 209 0.55 -22.51 8.01
C ILE A 209 -0.10 -23.75 8.66
N GLY A 210 0.15 -24.92 8.08
CA GLY A 210 -0.25 -26.25 8.60
C GLY A 210 -1.14 -27.06 7.66
N ARG A 211 -0.71 -28.28 7.29
CA ARG A 211 -1.57 -29.31 6.70
C ARG A 211 -2.75 -29.58 7.65
N SER A 212 -3.97 -29.61 7.12
CA SER A 212 -5.04 -30.43 7.68
C SER A 212 -4.93 -31.82 7.06
N ASP A 213 -4.38 -32.79 7.78
CA ASP A 213 -4.39 -34.22 7.42
C ASP A 213 -5.78 -34.85 7.62
N THR A 214 -6.85 -34.25 7.10
CA THR A 214 -8.17 -34.88 7.18
C THR A 214 -8.97 -34.61 5.92
N PHE A 215 -8.46 -35.19 4.83
CA PHE A 215 -9.27 -35.54 3.68
C PHE A 215 -10.15 -36.74 4.07
N PHE A 216 -11.47 -36.52 4.13
CA PHE A 216 -12.55 -37.50 4.27
C PHE A 216 -12.85 -38.08 5.66
N THR A 217 -13.96 -37.60 6.22
CA THR A 217 -14.90 -38.41 7.01
C THR A 217 -15.30 -39.63 6.17
N THR A 218 -14.78 -40.81 6.51
CA THR A 218 -15.47 -42.06 6.18
C THR A 218 -16.16 -42.52 7.46
N GLU A 219 -17.47 -42.38 7.42
CA GLU A 219 -18.47 -43.00 8.28
C GLU A 219 -18.09 -44.44 8.67
N LYS A 220 -18.23 -44.76 9.95
CA LYS A 220 -18.58 -46.11 10.41
C LYS A 220 -19.32 -46.05 11.73
#